data_AF-A5DE46-F1
#
_entry.id   AF-A5DE46-F1
#
_cell.length_a   1.000
_cell.length_b   1.000
_cell.length_c   1.000
_cell.angle_alpha   90.00
_cell.angle_beta   90.00
_cell.angle_gamma   90.00
#
_symmetry.space_group_name_H-M   'P 1'
#
loop_
_entity.id
_entity.type
_entity.pdbx_description
1 polymer ?
#
loop_
_entity_poly.entity_id
_entity_poly.type
_entity_poly.pdbx_seq_one_letter_code
_entity_poly.pdbx_strand_id
1 'polypeptide(L)'
;MVDVDEADVAVLNQNLTKSKELFASISRSLRTISDKSSTASTKIKPILKDVNQLTRSRDQIDNDLSILSDVSNYAAQTAKLEGVLSNSIEVIGVKRYIDTLAQSKLLLKEMKSKIKRFRGILMNFETLIDKSDLNLENYFQRILNPPKVEDICVVFSYFYSQSTFEQDTINKLYIRSRSTNLVQLVKPLEQATKPVKRNSRIPYEKGTNGINRYNNELIESIKLEIALAAEINQNIAIDHHKIVSSIVARVVNDSYTSVVDTLNEFVSSQGVLDNDIMLLEVIENLDHFSKFMVASNLSPATMDRFNDAYGRLTQSSRNIFGELMKWVDARVTSVEKYNDKTIAEITVEIISRVRRVSEYPSSLLDLIQGINLGSWLTGLKFVSVYTSVVSNNGVIDDSPETLLSSYFSDIIDCVMINIEIGLRSDDSKKSTQGYLLIKNLVLIETIINRSHQLFDTLSTIGMDRLARLKNRFLKLFLDDWNYASYIIIRDMTNITTTNAIAHGAMSPRSSSSGLSSKEKEQVKELFRKFNESFEEALQNYEKFNISDPNLRNYLSNEIKKLTVNAYFKLYEKYGTSDFTKNRSKYIKWDKHQFEQVLNERL
;
A
#
# COMPACT_ATOMS: atom_id res chain seq x y z
N MET A 1 -149.58 11.20 72.36
CA MET A 1 -148.80 11.61 71.18
C MET A 1 -147.51 12.24 71.67
N VAL A 2 -146.38 11.59 71.42
CA VAL A 2 -145.05 12.20 71.49
C VAL A 2 -144.35 11.71 70.22
N ASP A 3 -143.97 12.67 69.37
CA ASP A 3 -143.41 12.49 68.02
C ASP A 3 -142.07 11.73 68.06
N VAL A 4 -142.00 10.64 67.30
CA VAL A 4 -140.84 9.73 67.18
C VAL A 4 -139.84 10.20 66.10
N ASP A 5 -140.28 11.06 65.19
CA ASP A 5 -139.50 11.44 64.01
C ASP A 5 -138.39 12.48 64.30
N GLU A 6 -138.54 13.31 65.34
CA GLU A 6 -137.53 14.32 65.70
C GLU A 6 -136.31 13.69 66.40
N ALA A 7 -136.52 12.58 67.12
CA ALA A 7 -135.45 11.83 67.78
C ALA A 7 -134.56 11.10 66.78
N ASP A 8 -135.12 10.48 65.74
CA ASP A 8 -134.36 9.73 64.75
C ASP A 8 -133.53 10.65 63.83
N VAL A 9 -134.05 11.83 63.47
CA VAL A 9 -133.30 12.85 62.71
C VAL A 9 -132.13 13.39 63.55
N ALA A 10 -132.30 13.57 64.87
CA ALA A 10 -131.22 13.97 65.77
C ALA A 10 -130.13 12.88 65.88
N VAL A 11 -130.51 11.60 65.95
CA VAL A 11 -129.58 10.47 65.99
C VAL A 11 -128.84 10.31 64.65
N LEU A 12 -129.49 10.52 63.51
CA LEU A 12 -128.83 10.49 62.20
C LEU A 12 -127.83 11.64 62.03
N ASN A 13 -128.17 12.86 62.46
CA ASN A 13 -127.24 13.99 62.45
C ASN A 13 -126.06 13.75 63.38
N GLN A 14 -126.29 13.12 64.54
CA GLN A 14 -125.22 12.73 65.46
C GLN A 14 -124.31 11.67 64.85
N ASN A 15 -124.86 10.68 64.14
CA ASN A 15 -124.08 9.67 63.42
C ASN A 15 -123.31 10.26 62.23
N LEU A 16 -123.89 11.21 61.50
CA LEU A 16 -123.21 11.92 60.40
C LEU A 16 -122.07 12.80 60.92
N THR A 17 -122.26 13.43 62.09
CA THR A 17 -121.24 14.22 62.78
C THR A 17 -120.10 13.33 63.29
N LYS A 18 -120.42 12.18 63.90
CA LYS A 18 -119.43 11.16 64.28
C LYS A 18 -118.66 10.61 63.08
N SER A 19 -119.34 10.37 61.95
CA SER A 19 -118.68 9.87 60.74
C SER A 19 -117.75 10.93 60.12
N LYS A 20 -118.17 12.21 60.12
CA LYS A 20 -117.29 13.34 59.75
C LYS A 20 -116.08 13.47 60.69
N GLU A 21 -116.26 13.28 61.99
CA GLU A 21 -115.15 13.25 62.96
C GLU A 21 -114.20 12.08 62.70
N LEU A 22 -114.71 10.90 62.36
CA LEU A 22 -113.93 9.72 61.98
C LEU A 22 -113.14 9.95 60.69
N PHE A 23 -113.76 10.51 59.64
CA PHE A 23 -113.06 10.87 58.41
C PHE A 23 -112.02 11.98 58.62
N ALA A 24 -112.30 12.94 59.50
CA ALA A 24 -111.34 13.95 59.91
C ALA A 24 -110.16 13.34 60.71
N SER A 25 -110.44 12.35 61.57
CA SER A 25 -109.43 11.60 62.33
C SER A 25 -108.56 10.72 61.43
N ILE A 26 -109.16 10.02 60.46
CA ILE A 26 -108.44 9.22 59.46
C ILE A 26 -107.58 10.12 58.57
N SER A 27 -108.12 11.26 58.10
CA SER A 27 -107.34 12.24 57.33
C SER A 27 -106.20 12.84 58.13
N ARG A 28 -106.39 13.13 59.43
CA ARG A 28 -105.30 13.54 60.33
C ARG A 28 -104.27 12.43 60.51
N SER A 29 -104.69 11.18 60.66
CA SER A 29 -103.79 10.05 60.84
C SER A 29 -102.96 9.79 59.58
N LEU A 30 -103.58 9.84 58.40
CA LEU A 30 -102.90 9.73 57.11
C LEU A 30 -101.94 10.90 56.85
N ARG A 31 -102.32 12.14 57.18
CA ARG A 31 -101.39 13.28 57.15
C ARG A 31 -100.23 13.07 58.11
N THR A 32 -100.49 12.62 59.33
CA THR A 32 -99.45 12.37 60.32
C THR A 32 -98.49 11.27 59.87
N ILE A 33 -98.98 10.20 59.24
CA ILE A 33 -98.15 9.12 58.68
C ILE A 33 -97.36 9.62 57.47
N SER A 34 -97.98 10.37 56.57
CA SER A 34 -97.32 10.97 55.40
C SER A 34 -96.21 11.94 55.84
N ASP A 35 -96.49 12.79 56.83
CA ASP A 35 -95.52 13.74 57.39
C ASP A 35 -94.40 13.00 58.11
N LYS A 36 -94.70 11.96 58.90
CA LYS A 36 -93.67 11.11 59.52
C LYS A 36 -92.82 10.37 58.50
N SER A 37 -93.41 9.83 57.43
CA SER A 37 -92.69 9.13 56.36
C SER A 37 -91.83 10.08 55.53
N SER A 38 -92.34 11.27 55.19
CA SER A 38 -91.59 12.34 54.54
C SER A 38 -90.45 12.86 55.43
N THR A 39 -90.70 13.04 56.73
CA THR A 39 -89.69 13.45 57.71
C THR A 39 -88.63 12.36 57.91
N ALA A 40 -89.00 11.08 57.91
CA ALA A 40 -88.06 9.97 57.96
C ALA A 40 -87.21 9.90 56.68
N SER A 41 -87.82 10.04 55.50
CA SER A 41 -87.11 10.07 54.22
C SER A 41 -86.12 11.24 54.13
N THR A 42 -86.54 12.44 54.54
CA THR A 42 -85.66 13.63 54.56
C THR A 42 -84.53 13.53 55.60
N LYS A 43 -84.74 12.82 56.73
CA LYS A 43 -83.69 12.56 57.73
C LYS A 43 -82.77 11.40 57.37
N ILE A 44 -83.26 10.35 56.70
CA ILE A 44 -82.46 9.17 56.33
C ILE A 44 -81.58 9.44 55.10
N LYS A 45 -82.07 10.21 54.13
CA LYS A 45 -81.32 10.55 52.89
C LYS A 45 -79.93 11.16 53.14
N PRO A 46 -79.73 12.14 54.06
CA PRO A 46 -78.40 12.64 54.39
C PRO A 46 -77.54 11.58 55.10
N ILE A 47 -78.12 10.77 56.00
CA ILE A 47 -77.37 9.67 56.67
C ILE A 47 -76.87 8.65 55.64
N LEU A 48 -77.69 8.27 54.66
CA LEU A 48 -77.30 7.37 53.57
C LEU A 48 -76.22 7.99 52.67
N LYS A 49 -76.26 9.32 52.48
CA LYS A 49 -75.21 10.07 51.77
C LYS A 49 -73.90 10.07 52.55
N ASP A 50 -73.96 10.32 53.86
CA ASP A 50 -72.79 10.30 54.75
C ASP A 50 -72.21 8.90 54.88
N VAL A 51 -73.05 7.86 54.97
CA VAL A 51 -72.62 6.45 54.95
C VAL A 51 -71.96 6.11 53.62
N ASN A 52 -72.54 6.51 52.49
CA ASN A 52 -71.89 6.28 51.19
C ASN A 52 -70.57 7.07 51.04
N GLN A 53 -70.48 8.27 51.61
CA GLN A 53 -69.25 9.05 51.64
C GLN A 53 -68.19 8.41 52.55
N LEU A 54 -68.59 7.86 53.69
CA LEU A 54 -67.72 7.10 54.60
C LEU A 54 -67.28 5.78 53.98
N THR A 55 -68.16 5.05 53.30
CA THR A 55 -67.80 3.83 52.55
C THR A 55 -66.80 4.17 51.46
N ARG A 56 -67.03 5.22 50.67
CA ARG A 56 -66.04 5.69 49.68
C ARG A 56 -64.71 6.10 50.31
N SER A 57 -64.75 6.79 51.45
CA SER A 57 -63.53 7.19 52.17
C SER A 57 -62.79 5.99 52.73
N ARG A 58 -63.51 4.99 53.25
CA ARG A 58 -62.96 3.71 53.70
C ARG A 58 -62.33 2.96 52.52
N ASP A 59 -63.05 2.78 51.42
CA ASP A 59 -62.55 2.10 50.23
C ASP A 59 -61.30 2.80 49.68
N GLN A 60 -61.25 4.14 49.77
CA GLN A 60 -60.08 4.93 49.39
C GLN A 60 -58.91 4.77 50.38
N ILE A 61 -59.17 4.75 51.69
CA ILE A 61 -58.15 4.48 52.72
C ILE A 61 -57.61 3.05 52.59
N ASP A 62 -58.47 2.06 52.34
CA ASP A 62 -58.08 0.67 52.13
C ASP A 62 -57.21 0.53 50.86
N ASN A 63 -57.53 1.27 49.79
CA ASN A 63 -56.70 1.35 48.58
C ASN A 63 -55.36 2.06 48.82
N ASP A 64 -55.36 3.19 49.54
CA ASP A 64 -54.14 3.92 49.90
C ASP A 64 -53.23 3.09 50.83
N LEU A 65 -53.80 2.32 51.77
CA LEU A 65 -53.09 1.35 52.61
C LEU A 65 -52.48 0.22 51.77
N SER A 66 -53.20 -0.28 50.76
CA SER A 66 -52.66 -1.27 49.82
C SER A 66 -51.46 -0.71 49.06
N ILE A 67 -51.52 0.52 48.57
CA ILE A 67 -50.40 1.18 47.88
C ILE A 67 -49.22 1.37 48.84
N LEU A 68 -49.46 1.72 50.10
CA LEU A 68 -48.41 1.88 51.13
C LEU A 68 -47.74 0.55 51.47
N SER A 69 -48.52 -0.54 51.54
CA SER A 69 -48.01 -1.91 51.68
C SER A 69 -47.13 -2.30 50.48
N ASP A 70 -47.56 -1.99 49.27
CA ASP A 70 -46.78 -2.22 48.05
C ASP A 70 -45.47 -1.43 48.07
N VAL A 71 -45.50 -0.15 48.47
CA VAL A 71 -44.28 0.68 48.62
C VAL A 71 -43.30 0.08 49.63
N SER A 72 -43.79 -0.41 50.78
CA SER A 72 -42.95 -1.06 51.78
C SER A 72 -42.31 -2.35 51.24
N ASN A 73 -43.07 -3.15 50.50
CA ASN A 73 -42.57 -4.36 49.85
C ASN A 73 -41.52 -4.04 48.78
N TYR A 74 -41.79 -3.06 47.90
CA TYR A 74 -40.83 -2.61 46.90
C TYR A 74 -39.56 -2.04 47.56
N ALA A 75 -39.65 -1.27 48.64
CA ALA A 75 -38.49 -0.77 49.37
C ALA A 75 -37.63 -1.91 49.97
N ALA A 76 -38.26 -2.96 50.52
CA ALA A 76 -37.56 -4.12 51.03
C ALA A 76 -36.84 -4.90 49.91
N GLN A 77 -37.50 -5.06 48.75
CA GLN A 77 -36.90 -5.70 47.57
C GLN A 77 -35.74 -4.86 47.01
N THR A 78 -35.91 -3.54 46.91
CA THR A 78 -34.86 -2.60 46.49
C THR A 78 -33.65 -2.69 47.41
N ALA A 79 -33.82 -2.70 48.74
CA ALA A 79 -32.72 -2.81 49.69
C ALA A 79 -31.94 -4.14 49.53
N LYS A 80 -32.64 -5.25 49.23
CA LYS A 80 -32.00 -6.55 48.96
C LYS A 80 -31.16 -6.52 47.67
N LEU A 81 -31.69 -5.91 46.61
CA LEU A 81 -30.99 -5.76 45.33
C LEU A 81 -29.79 -4.80 45.46
N GLU A 82 -29.97 -3.72 46.23
CA GLU A 82 -28.90 -2.76 46.55
C GLU A 82 -27.74 -3.41 47.29
N GLY A 83 -28.02 -4.31 48.25
CA GLY A 83 -26.98 -5.07 48.94
C GLY A 83 -26.09 -5.91 48.02
N VAL A 84 -26.58 -6.30 46.84
CA VAL A 84 -25.77 -6.98 45.82
C VAL A 84 -25.12 -5.97 44.87
N LEU A 85 -25.87 -4.99 44.36
CA LEU A 85 -25.37 -4.04 43.36
C LEU A 85 -24.31 -3.06 43.90
N SER A 86 -24.28 -2.84 45.22
CA SER A 86 -23.29 -1.99 45.90
C SER A 86 -21.92 -2.68 46.11
N ASN A 87 -21.87 -4.00 46.03
CA ASN A 87 -20.65 -4.78 46.20
C ASN A 87 -19.84 -4.86 44.88
N SER A 88 -18.55 -5.15 44.99
CA SER A 88 -17.66 -5.27 43.83
C SER A 88 -18.00 -6.48 42.96
N ILE A 89 -18.02 -6.28 41.63
CA ILE A 89 -18.35 -7.31 40.62
C ILE A 89 -17.40 -8.53 40.73
N GLU A 90 -16.14 -8.29 41.07
CA GLU A 90 -15.10 -9.32 41.26
C GLU A 90 -15.44 -10.34 42.35
N VAL A 91 -16.18 -9.92 43.39
CA VAL A 91 -16.54 -10.77 44.53
C VAL A 91 -17.84 -11.52 44.26
N ILE A 92 -18.78 -10.88 43.56
CA ILE A 92 -20.12 -11.42 43.31
C ILE A 92 -20.15 -12.37 42.11
N GLY A 93 -19.27 -12.12 41.14
CA GLY A 93 -19.29 -12.74 39.83
C GLY A 93 -20.17 -11.95 38.85
N VAL A 94 -19.66 -11.77 37.63
CA VAL A 94 -20.27 -10.95 36.57
C VAL A 94 -21.69 -11.39 36.25
N LYS A 95 -21.91 -12.71 36.11
CA LYS A 95 -23.22 -13.27 35.78
C LYS A 95 -24.28 -12.91 36.82
N ARG A 96 -23.97 -13.12 38.11
CA ARG A 96 -24.89 -12.83 39.22
C ARG A 96 -25.14 -11.32 39.36
N TYR A 97 -24.13 -10.49 39.11
CA TYR A 97 -24.29 -9.04 39.11
C TYR A 97 -25.26 -8.59 38.00
N ILE A 98 -25.06 -9.07 36.78
CA ILE A 98 -25.91 -8.77 35.61
C ILE A 98 -27.34 -9.28 35.81
N ASP A 99 -27.53 -10.50 36.31
CA ASP A 99 -28.85 -11.06 36.59
C ASP A 99 -29.62 -10.18 37.60
N THR A 100 -28.91 -9.70 38.62
CA THR A 100 -29.48 -8.78 39.63
C THR A 100 -29.82 -7.42 39.02
N LEU A 101 -28.95 -6.89 38.14
CA LEU A 101 -29.17 -5.62 37.45
C LEU A 101 -30.37 -5.68 36.49
N ALA A 102 -30.52 -6.78 35.76
CA ALA A 102 -31.68 -7.03 34.90
C ALA A 102 -32.97 -7.10 35.71
N GLN A 103 -32.95 -7.82 36.85
CA GLN A 103 -34.07 -7.87 37.79
C GLN A 103 -34.42 -6.47 38.33
N SER A 104 -33.42 -5.66 38.70
CA SER A 104 -33.63 -4.28 39.17
C SER A 104 -34.29 -3.39 38.10
N LYS A 105 -33.87 -3.49 36.83
CA LYS A 105 -34.49 -2.74 35.72
C LYS A 105 -35.95 -3.14 35.49
N LEU A 106 -36.28 -4.44 35.57
CA LEU A 106 -37.66 -4.92 35.48
C LEU A 106 -38.51 -4.42 36.66
N LEU A 107 -37.98 -4.48 37.88
CA LEU A 107 -38.65 -3.99 39.08
C LEU A 107 -38.92 -2.48 39.00
N LEU A 108 -37.95 -1.69 38.51
CA LEU A 108 -38.12 -0.25 38.32
C LEU A 108 -39.25 0.04 37.32
N LYS A 109 -39.37 -0.74 36.25
CA LYS A 109 -40.47 -0.61 35.26
C LYS A 109 -41.83 -0.88 35.92
N GLU A 110 -41.91 -1.91 36.75
CA GLU A 110 -43.13 -2.22 37.51
C GLU A 110 -43.47 -1.12 38.52
N MET A 111 -42.49 -0.65 39.29
CA MET A 111 -42.64 0.45 40.26
C MET A 111 -43.11 1.75 39.59
N LYS A 112 -42.58 2.08 38.41
CA LYS A 112 -43.03 3.26 37.62
C LYS A 112 -44.51 3.19 37.25
N SER A 113 -45.08 1.98 37.11
CA SER A 113 -46.51 1.78 36.82
C SER A 113 -47.41 1.85 38.05
N LYS A 114 -46.97 1.28 39.19
CA LYS A 114 -47.81 1.12 40.39
C LYS A 114 -47.65 2.23 41.44
N ILE A 115 -46.44 2.77 41.63
CA ILE A 115 -46.12 3.71 42.72
C ILE A 115 -45.64 5.08 42.23
N LYS A 116 -46.21 5.56 41.10
CA LYS A 116 -45.81 6.80 40.41
C LYS A 116 -45.79 8.06 41.29
N ARG A 117 -46.56 8.09 42.38
CA ARG A 117 -46.63 9.22 43.34
C ARG A 117 -45.40 9.28 44.28
N PHE A 118 -44.69 8.16 44.47
CA PHE A 118 -43.55 8.05 45.40
C PHE A 118 -42.23 8.31 44.69
N ARG A 119 -42.03 9.56 44.25
CA ARG A 119 -40.90 9.96 43.40
C ARG A 119 -39.52 9.72 44.05
N GLY A 120 -39.39 9.83 45.37
CA GLY A 120 -38.12 9.67 46.07
C GLY A 120 -37.52 8.26 45.96
N ILE A 121 -38.32 7.22 46.20
CA ILE A 121 -37.87 5.82 46.09
C ILE A 121 -37.55 5.49 44.63
N LEU A 122 -38.39 5.94 43.69
CA LEU A 122 -38.15 5.76 42.26
C LEU A 122 -36.82 6.39 41.83
N MET A 123 -36.55 7.62 42.26
CA MET A 123 -35.33 8.34 41.89
C MET A 123 -34.08 7.70 42.52
N ASN A 124 -34.13 7.26 43.79
CA ASN A 124 -33.02 6.57 44.43
C ASN A 124 -32.72 5.22 43.78
N PHE A 125 -33.76 4.49 43.35
CA PHE A 125 -33.56 3.21 42.69
C PHE A 125 -33.06 3.37 41.25
N GLU A 126 -33.51 4.40 40.54
CA GLU A 126 -33.01 4.78 39.23
C GLU A 126 -31.53 5.18 39.30
N THR A 127 -31.13 6.04 40.25
CA THR A 127 -29.71 6.41 40.44
C THR A 127 -28.82 5.23 40.84
N LEU A 128 -29.34 4.27 41.61
CA LEU A 128 -28.63 3.03 41.92
C LEU A 128 -28.39 2.19 40.66
N ILE A 129 -29.39 2.05 39.79
CA ILE A 129 -29.26 1.32 38.52
C ILE A 129 -28.24 2.01 37.62
N ASP A 130 -28.33 3.33 37.45
CA ASP A 130 -27.38 4.10 36.63
C ASP A 130 -25.95 3.94 37.13
N LYS A 131 -25.74 4.00 38.45
CA LYS A 131 -24.43 3.76 39.07
C LYS A 131 -23.93 2.33 38.84
N SER A 132 -24.84 1.36 38.83
CA SER A 132 -24.52 -0.06 38.61
C SER A 132 -24.16 -0.35 37.15
N ASP A 133 -24.86 0.27 36.19
CA ASP A 133 -24.50 0.24 34.77
C ASP A 133 -23.10 0.84 34.56
N LEU A 134 -22.80 1.99 35.17
CA LEU A 134 -21.48 2.62 35.09
C LEU A 134 -20.37 1.77 35.75
N ASN A 135 -20.68 1.08 36.85
CA ASN A 135 -19.76 0.12 37.46
C ASN A 135 -19.48 -1.07 36.53
N LEU A 136 -20.50 -1.56 35.82
CA LEU A 136 -20.34 -2.64 34.83
C LEU A 136 -19.48 -2.21 33.65
N GLU A 137 -19.67 -1.00 33.12
CA GLU A 137 -18.82 -0.42 32.07
C GLU A 137 -17.36 -0.28 32.52
N ASN A 138 -17.13 0.22 33.74
CA ASN A 138 -15.78 0.34 34.30
C ASN A 138 -15.13 -1.03 34.52
N TYR A 139 -15.89 -2.00 35.00
CA TYR A 139 -15.41 -3.38 35.11
C TYR A 139 -15.06 -3.95 33.74
N PHE A 140 -15.93 -3.74 32.75
CA PHE A 140 -15.69 -4.15 31.37
C PHE A 140 -14.37 -3.58 30.85
N GLN A 141 -14.12 -2.27 30.98
CA GLN A 141 -12.86 -1.67 30.56
C GLN A 141 -11.62 -2.33 31.20
N ARG A 142 -11.69 -2.72 32.47
CA ARG A 142 -10.57 -3.37 33.19
C ARG A 142 -10.28 -4.78 32.67
N ILE A 143 -11.32 -5.56 32.37
CA ILE A 143 -11.17 -6.94 31.89
C ILE A 143 -10.78 -7.03 30.41
N LEU A 144 -10.69 -5.90 29.69
CA LEU A 144 -10.22 -5.88 28.31
C LEU A 144 -8.70 -5.95 28.21
N ASN A 145 -7.95 -5.64 29.27
CA ASN A 145 -6.49 -5.61 29.27
C ASN A 145 -5.91 -6.11 30.62
N PRO A 146 -5.50 -7.38 30.73
CA PRO A 146 -5.58 -8.44 29.72
C PRO A 146 -7.03 -8.92 29.48
N PRO A 147 -7.35 -9.40 28.28
CA PRO A 147 -8.71 -9.81 27.92
C PRO A 147 -9.13 -11.07 28.67
N LYS A 148 -10.22 -10.99 29.44
CA LYS A 148 -10.91 -12.15 30.03
C LYS A 148 -12.12 -12.54 29.17
N VAL A 149 -11.92 -13.46 28.23
CA VAL A 149 -12.92 -13.80 27.18
C VAL A 149 -14.27 -14.21 27.77
N GLU A 150 -14.30 -15.03 28.82
CA GLU A 150 -15.54 -15.48 29.45
C GLU A 150 -16.39 -14.31 29.98
N ASP A 151 -15.79 -13.42 30.76
CA ASP A 151 -16.47 -12.25 31.32
C ASP A 151 -16.87 -11.25 30.23
N ILE A 152 -16.02 -11.05 29.21
CA ILE A 152 -16.31 -10.21 28.04
C ILE A 152 -17.57 -10.72 27.33
N CYS A 153 -17.67 -12.04 27.15
CA CYS A 153 -18.84 -12.65 26.54
C CYS A 153 -20.10 -12.42 27.41
N VAL A 154 -20.01 -12.63 28.72
CA VAL A 154 -21.17 -12.41 29.61
C VAL A 154 -21.65 -10.95 29.54
N VAL A 155 -20.74 -9.98 29.49
CA VAL A 155 -21.10 -8.56 29.35
C VAL A 155 -21.67 -8.25 27.96
N PHE A 156 -21.07 -8.74 26.88
CA PHE A 156 -21.63 -8.55 25.54
C PHE A 156 -23.02 -9.16 25.41
N SER A 157 -23.25 -10.36 25.94
CA SER A 157 -24.56 -11.03 25.91
C SER A 157 -25.64 -10.15 26.55
N TYR A 158 -25.32 -9.50 27.66
CA TYR A 158 -26.22 -8.58 28.34
C TYR A 158 -26.59 -7.39 27.46
N PHE A 159 -25.62 -6.61 26.99
CA PHE A 159 -25.89 -5.41 26.19
C PHE A 159 -26.51 -5.74 24.82
N TYR A 160 -26.16 -6.88 24.22
CA TYR A 160 -26.77 -7.34 22.96
C TYR A 160 -28.22 -7.80 23.12
N SER A 161 -28.62 -8.26 24.30
CA SER A 161 -30.02 -8.60 24.59
C SER A 161 -30.94 -7.37 24.76
N GLN A 162 -30.38 -6.16 24.82
CA GLN A 162 -31.13 -4.93 25.04
C GLN A 162 -31.36 -4.17 23.73
N SER A 163 -31.25 -2.83 23.75
CA SER A 163 -31.47 -1.98 22.58
C SER A 163 -30.23 -1.89 21.68
N THR A 164 -30.44 -1.51 20.41
CA THR A 164 -29.35 -1.24 19.46
C THR A 164 -28.44 -0.10 19.92
N PHE A 165 -28.94 0.83 20.73
CA PHE A 165 -28.15 1.93 21.30
C PHE A 165 -27.14 1.42 22.34
N GLU A 166 -27.58 0.51 23.21
CA GLU A 166 -26.73 -0.15 24.21
C GLU A 166 -25.66 -1.04 23.55
N GLN A 167 -26.01 -1.75 22.48
CA GLN A 167 -25.07 -2.49 21.62
C GLN A 167 -23.96 -1.59 21.04
N ASP A 168 -24.32 -0.45 20.47
CA ASP A 168 -23.35 0.48 19.89
C ASP A 168 -22.44 1.09 20.97
N THR A 169 -22.99 1.36 22.17
CA THR A 169 -22.25 1.91 23.30
C THR A 169 -21.17 0.94 23.79
N ILE A 170 -21.52 -0.33 24.01
CA ILE A 170 -20.54 -1.34 24.44
C ILE A 170 -19.50 -1.64 23.35
N ASN A 171 -19.90 -1.65 22.07
CA ASN A 171 -18.99 -1.84 20.95
C ASN A 171 -17.98 -0.68 20.88
N LYS A 172 -18.41 0.57 21.02
CA LYS A 172 -17.53 1.75 21.07
C LYS A 172 -16.55 1.67 22.23
N LEU A 173 -17.01 1.21 23.39
CA LEU A 173 -16.17 1.02 24.58
C LEU A 173 -15.07 -0.02 24.34
N TYR A 174 -15.44 -1.17 23.78
CA TYR A 174 -14.52 -2.23 23.38
C TYR A 174 -13.49 -1.73 22.37
N ILE A 175 -13.96 -1.11 21.27
CA ILE A 175 -13.12 -0.56 20.20
C ILE A 175 -12.13 0.44 20.77
N ARG A 176 -12.59 1.37 21.62
CA ARG A 176 -11.72 2.39 22.24
C ARG A 176 -10.64 1.77 23.12
N SER A 177 -10.98 0.80 23.97
CA SER A 177 -10.02 0.19 24.89
C SER A 177 -8.95 -0.62 24.14
N ARG A 178 -9.36 -1.49 23.21
CA ARG A 178 -8.43 -2.31 22.41
C ARG A 178 -7.56 -1.46 21.49
N SER A 179 -8.13 -0.47 20.79
CA SER A 179 -7.32 0.45 19.97
C SER A 179 -6.29 1.23 20.79
N THR A 180 -6.63 1.67 22.01
CA THR A 180 -5.68 2.36 22.90
C THR A 180 -4.54 1.44 23.32
N ASN A 181 -4.82 0.16 23.58
CA ASN A 181 -3.79 -0.82 23.91
C ASN A 181 -2.82 -1.06 22.74
N LEU A 182 -3.35 -1.26 21.52
CA LEU A 182 -2.54 -1.39 20.31
C LEU A 182 -1.63 -0.17 20.08
N VAL A 183 -2.17 1.04 20.23
CA VAL A 183 -1.36 2.27 20.13
C VAL A 183 -0.23 2.27 21.17
N GLN A 184 -0.50 1.87 22.41
CA GLN A 184 0.54 1.79 23.45
C GLN A 184 1.65 0.76 23.13
N LEU A 185 1.33 -0.32 22.42
CA LEU A 185 2.29 -1.33 21.98
C LEU A 185 3.22 -0.80 20.88
N VAL A 186 2.68 -0.10 19.87
CA VAL A 186 3.48 0.36 18.71
C VAL A 186 4.19 1.70 18.95
N LYS A 187 3.70 2.52 19.87
CA LYS A 187 4.25 3.87 20.14
C LYS A 187 5.76 3.91 20.47
N PRO A 188 6.33 2.97 21.25
CA PRO A 188 7.78 2.94 21.49
C PRO A 188 8.61 2.71 20.22
N LEU A 189 8.04 2.07 19.20
CA LEU A 189 8.71 1.76 17.94
C LEU A 189 8.70 2.95 16.96
N GLU A 190 7.78 3.91 17.11
CA GLU A 190 7.66 5.09 16.24
C GLU A 190 8.95 5.94 16.22
N GLN A 191 9.70 5.99 17.32
CA GLN A 191 10.93 6.78 17.35
C GLN A 191 12.00 6.23 16.40
N ALA A 192 12.02 4.91 16.17
CA ALA A 192 12.99 4.26 15.29
C ALA A 192 12.65 4.40 13.80
N THR A 193 11.40 4.77 13.46
CA THR A 193 10.97 4.99 12.06
C THR A 193 11.32 6.39 11.56
N LYS A 194 11.62 7.33 12.48
CA LYS A 194 11.95 8.71 12.13
C LYS A 194 13.21 8.78 11.28
N PRO A 195 13.15 9.41 10.10
CA PRO A 195 14.29 9.53 9.23
C PRO A 195 15.34 10.48 9.84
N VAL A 196 16.61 10.12 9.66
CA VAL A 196 17.76 10.90 10.16
C VAL A 196 18.43 11.60 8.99
N LYS A 197 18.68 12.91 9.14
CA LYS A 197 19.46 13.67 8.16
C LYS A 197 20.90 13.15 8.12
N ARG A 198 21.35 12.70 6.95
CA ARG A 198 22.69 12.16 6.72
C ARG A 198 23.52 13.15 5.93
N ASN A 199 24.84 13.10 6.13
CA ASN A 199 25.77 13.79 5.24
C ASN A 199 25.79 13.05 3.89
N SER A 200 25.85 13.76 2.76
CA SER A 200 25.81 13.17 1.40
C SER A 200 26.90 12.12 1.11
N ARG A 201 27.92 11.99 1.97
CA ARG A 201 28.98 10.98 1.86
C ARG A 201 28.64 9.63 2.51
N ILE A 202 27.59 9.56 3.33
CA ILE A 202 27.19 8.33 4.04
C ILE A 202 25.84 7.90 3.47
N PRO A 203 25.83 6.95 2.50
CA PRO A 203 24.59 6.47 1.93
C PRO A 203 23.76 5.71 2.97
N TYR A 204 22.45 5.70 2.78
CA TYR A 204 21.55 4.87 3.58
C TYR A 204 21.90 3.39 3.44
N GLU A 205 21.83 2.63 4.54
CA GLU A 205 21.96 1.17 4.54
C GLU A 205 20.61 0.52 4.83
N LYS A 206 20.28 -0.53 4.07
CA LYS A 206 19.02 -1.28 4.18
C LYS A 206 18.79 -1.75 5.62
N GLY A 207 17.57 -1.56 6.12
CA GLY A 207 17.19 -1.97 7.48
C GLY A 207 17.62 -1.01 8.58
N THR A 208 18.26 0.11 8.25
CA THR A 208 18.59 1.13 9.27
C THR A 208 17.38 1.96 9.71
N ASN A 209 16.32 2.02 8.89
CA ASN A 209 15.04 2.57 9.30
C ASN A 209 14.23 1.50 10.07
N GLY A 210 13.71 1.87 11.25
CA GLY A 210 12.91 0.97 12.09
C GLY A 210 11.52 0.60 11.53
N ILE A 211 11.16 1.06 10.33
CA ILE A 211 9.85 0.84 9.71
C ILE A 211 9.51 -0.64 9.56
N ASN A 212 10.47 -1.50 9.21
CA ASN A 212 10.21 -2.93 9.07
C ASN A 212 9.78 -3.56 10.39
N ARG A 213 10.46 -3.21 11.49
CA ARG A 213 10.10 -3.68 12.82
C ARG A 213 8.74 -3.14 13.26
N TYR A 214 8.48 -1.85 13.02
CA TYR A 214 7.18 -1.23 13.31
C TYR A 214 6.05 -1.94 12.57
N ASN A 215 6.24 -2.18 11.27
CA ASN A 215 5.26 -2.81 10.39
C ASN A 215 4.94 -4.24 10.82
N ASN A 216 5.99 -5.04 11.06
CA ASN A 216 5.81 -6.44 11.48
C ASN A 216 5.12 -6.54 12.84
N GLU A 217 5.51 -5.72 13.83
CA GLU A 217 4.87 -5.72 15.15
C GLU A 217 3.39 -5.31 15.06
N LEU A 218 3.06 -4.31 14.24
CA LEU A 218 1.69 -3.89 14.01
C LEU A 218 0.87 -5.00 13.35
N ILE A 219 1.41 -5.68 12.33
CA ILE A 219 0.76 -6.81 11.66
C ILE A 219 0.49 -7.94 12.65
N GLU A 220 1.49 -8.35 13.43
CA GLU A 220 1.32 -9.41 14.44
C GLU A 220 0.29 -9.01 15.51
N SER A 221 0.32 -7.77 15.97
CA SER A 221 -0.67 -7.25 16.92
C SER A 221 -2.09 -7.29 16.33
N ILE A 222 -2.27 -6.93 15.07
CA ILE A 222 -3.57 -7.02 14.37
C ILE A 222 -4.03 -8.47 14.24
N LYS A 223 -3.13 -9.42 13.92
CA LYS A 223 -3.47 -10.85 13.86
C LYS A 223 -3.99 -11.37 15.21
N LEU A 224 -3.38 -10.96 16.32
CA LEU A 224 -3.84 -11.31 17.65
C LEU A 224 -5.25 -10.76 17.95
N GLU A 225 -5.56 -9.54 17.51
CA GLU A 225 -6.91 -8.96 17.66
C GLU A 225 -7.95 -9.66 16.80
N ILE A 226 -7.60 -10.05 15.57
CA ILE A 226 -8.48 -10.86 14.71
C ILE A 226 -8.80 -12.19 15.41
N ALA A 227 -7.78 -12.85 15.96
CA ALA A 227 -7.95 -14.12 16.68
C ALA A 227 -8.84 -13.96 17.92
N LEU A 228 -8.59 -12.93 18.74
CA LEU A 228 -9.40 -12.63 19.93
C LEU A 228 -10.85 -12.34 19.58
N ALA A 229 -11.11 -11.54 18.55
CA ALA A 229 -12.46 -11.21 18.12
C ALA A 229 -13.19 -12.44 17.54
N ALA A 230 -12.47 -13.33 16.85
CA ALA A 230 -13.02 -14.59 16.38
C ALA A 230 -13.37 -15.53 17.55
N GLU A 231 -12.55 -15.59 18.59
CA GLU A 231 -12.84 -16.38 19.81
C GLU A 231 -14.10 -15.87 20.53
N ILE A 232 -14.25 -14.55 20.68
CA ILE A 232 -15.47 -13.95 21.25
C ILE A 232 -16.69 -14.28 20.37
N ASN A 233 -16.54 -14.22 19.04
CA ASN A 233 -17.63 -14.50 18.11
C ASN A 233 -18.13 -15.96 18.15
N GLN A 234 -17.27 -16.91 18.53
CA GLN A 234 -17.70 -18.31 18.72
C GLN A 234 -18.70 -18.46 19.88
N ASN A 235 -18.58 -17.61 20.89
CA ASN A 235 -19.46 -17.63 22.07
C ASN A 235 -20.72 -16.76 21.87
N ILE A 236 -20.62 -15.66 21.11
CA ILE A 236 -21.72 -14.71 20.89
C ILE A 236 -21.67 -14.22 19.46
N ALA A 237 -22.79 -14.33 18.74
CA ALA A 237 -22.90 -13.80 17.38
C ALA A 237 -22.79 -12.26 17.38
N ILE A 238 -21.58 -11.76 17.10
CA ILE A 238 -21.27 -10.34 16.96
C ILE A 238 -20.69 -10.08 15.56
N ASP A 239 -20.83 -8.85 15.07
CA ASP A 239 -20.15 -8.43 13.85
C ASP A 239 -18.66 -8.16 14.13
N HIS A 240 -17.92 -9.23 14.42
CA HIS A 240 -16.51 -9.18 14.82
C HIS A 240 -15.65 -8.56 13.72
N HIS A 241 -15.97 -8.78 12.44
CA HIS A 241 -15.27 -8.14 11.32
C HIS A 241 -15.39 -6.62 11.37
N LYS A 242 -16.59 -6.07 11.58
CA LYS A 242 -16.79 -4.62 11.71
C LYS A 242 -16.09 -4.04 12.94
N ILE A 243 -16.11 -4.76 14.06
CA ILE A 243 -15.44 -4.34 15.30
C ILE A 243 -13.92 -4.28 15.09
N VAL A 244 -13.31 -5.34 14.57
CA VAL A 244 -11.87 -5.38 14.29
C VAL A 244 -11.49 -4.32 13.26
N SER A 245 -12.25 -4.20 12.17
CA SER A 245 -12.00 -3.15 11.16
C SER A 245 -12.01 -1.75 11.78
N SER A 246 -12.89 -1.48 12.74
CA SER A 246 -12.95 -0.19 13.43
C SER A 246 -11.78 0.03 14.40
N ILE A 247 -11.31 -1.03 15.07
CA ILE A 247 -10.12 -0.99 15.93
C ILE A 247 -8.89 -0.66 15.07
N VAL A 248 -8.68 -1.42 14.00
CA VAL A 248 -7.52 -1.27 13.13
C VAL A 248 -7.55 0.07 12.42
N ALA A 249 -8.70 0.49 11.89
CA ALA A 249 -8.86 1.80 11.25
C ALA A 249 -8.44 2.95 12.18
N ARG A 250 -8.76 2.86 13.48
CA ARG A 250 -8.36 3.88 14.45
C ARG A 250 -6.84 3.92 14.66
N VAL A 251 -6.22 2.76 14.88
CA VAL A 251 -4.76 2.66 15.10
C VAL A 251 -3.98 3.11 13.86
N VAL A 252 -4.40 2.66 12.69
CA VAL A 252 -3.74 2.97 11.41
C VAL A 252 -3.89 4.46 11.08
N ASN A 253 -5.12 5.02 11.17
CA ASN A 253 -5.35 6.43 10.85
C ASN A 253 -4.65 7.40 11.82
N ASP A 254 -4.41 6.99 13.07
CA ASP A 254 -3.77 7.82 14.08
C ASP A 254 -2.24 7.60 14.10
N SER A 255 -1.78 6.41 14.50
CA SER A 255 -0.35 6.12 14.71
C SER A 255 0.41 5.90 13.41
N TYR A 256 -0.09 5.04 12.51
CA TYR A 256 0.67 4.70 11.31
C TYR A 256 0.70 5.87 10.31
N THR A 257 -0.42 6.58 10.14
CA THR A 257 -0.47 7.83 9.37
C THR A 257 0.56 8.85 9.86
N SER A 258 0.71 9.03 11.19
CA SER A 258 1.70 9.96 11.74
C SER A 258 3.14 9.60 11.36
N VAL A 259 3.47 8.30 11.31
CA VAL A 259 4.78 7.81 10.84
C VAL A 259 4.97 8.14 9.36
N VAL A 260 3.97 7.88 8.52
CA VAL A 260 4.01 8.16 7.07
C VAL A 260 4.08 9.66 6.79
N ASP A 261 3.36 10.49 7.54
CA ASP A 261 3.41 11.94 7.43
C ASP A 261 4.79 12.50 7.78
N THR A 262 5.43 11.99 8.84
CA THR A 262 6.80 12.37 9.19
C THR A 262 7.78 12.04 8.06
N LEU A 263 7.57 10.90 7.37
CA LEU A 263 8.38 10.51 6.22
C LEU A 263 8.11 11.41 5.00
N ASN A 264 6.85 11.75 4.73
CA ASN A 264 6.45 12.69 3.69
C ASN A 264 7.10 14.07 3.87
N GLU A 265 7.06 14.63 5.09
CA GLU A 265 7.68 15.90 5.43
C GLU A 265 9.21 15.86 5.21
N PHE A 266 9.85 14.76 5.63
CA PHE A 266 11.28 14.59 5.47
C PHE A 266 11.69 14.52 4.00
N VAL A 267 11.02 13.69 3.19
CA VAL A 267 11.30 13.55 1.74
C VAL A 267 11.08 14.88 1.02
N SER A 268 10.02 15.61 1.37
CA SER A 268 9.77 16.95 0.82
C SER A 268 10.87 17.96 1.15
N SER A 269 11.56 17.78 2.28
CA SER A 269 12.63 18.70 2.73
C SER A 269 14.04 18.34 2.23
N GLN A 270 14.37 17.05 2.09
CA GLN A 270 15.71 16.58 1.74
C GLN A 270 15.82 16.09 0.29
N GLY A 271 14.70 15.92 -0.42
CA GLY A 271 14.68 15.39 -1.77
C GLY A 271 14.68 13.85 -1.82
N VAL A 272 14.21 13.33 -2.95
CA VAL A 272 14.02 11.89 -3.18
C VAL A 272 15.37 11.21 -3.42
N LEU A 273 16.24 11.81 -4.22
CA LEU A 273 17.51 11.21 -4.61
C LEU A 273 18.45 10.91 -3.42
N ASP A 274 18.53 11.77 -2.42
CA ASP A 274 19.43 11.57 -1.26
C ASP A 274 18.96 10.44 -0.33
N ASN A 275 17.69 10.02 -0.46
CA ASN A 275 17.05 9.03 0.40
C ASN A 275 16.36 7.90 -0.40
N ASP A 276 16.80 7.69 -1.64
CA ASP A 276 16.24 6.73 -2.60
C ASP A 276 16.06 5.32 -1.99
N ILE A 277 17.11 4.75 -1.41
CA ILE A 277 17.07 3.40 -0.82
C ILE A 277 16.13 3.32 0.38
N MET A 278 16.11 4.34 1.25
CA MET A 278 15.21 4.39 2.41
C MET A 278 13.75 4.46 1.95
N LEU A 279 13.48 5.26 0.93
CA LEU A 279 12.14 5.46 0.39
C LEU A 279 11.60 4.17 -0.23
N LEU A 280 12.42 3.47 -1.02
CA LEU A 280 12.06 2.18 -1.60
C LEU A 280 11.79 1.12 -0.51
N GLU A 281 12.57 1.10 0.56
CA GLU A 281 12.33 0.21 1.71
C GLU A 281 11.02 0.54 2.44
N VAL A 282 10.74 1.82 2.68
CA VAL A 282 9.49 2.27 3.30
C VAL A 282 8.29 1.85 2.45
N ILE A 283 8.33 2.07 1.14
CA ILE A 283 7.26 1.70 0.22
C ILE A 283 7.03 0.18 0.23
N GLU A 284 8.10 -0.62 0.23
CA GLU A 284 7.98 -2.09 0.28
C GLU A 284 7.24 -2.55 1.54
N ASN A 285 7.52 -1.91 2.68
CA ASN A 285 6.85 -2.22 3.94
C ASN A 285 5.38 -1.75 3.94
N LEU A 286 5.08 -0.58 3.37
CA LEU A 286 3.71 -0.07 3.25
C LEU A 286 2.86 -0.92 2.29
N ASP A 287 3.43 -1.36 1.17
CA ASP A 287 2.80 -2.30 0.24
C ASP A 287 2.56 -3.66 0.92
N HIS A 288 3.54 -4.20 1.64
CA HIS A 288 3.37 -5.43 2.43
C HIS A 288 2.22 -5.31 3.43
N PHE A 289 2.12 -4.16 4.12
CA PHE A 289 1.01 -3.88 5.02
C PHE A 289 -0.33 -3.84 4.29
N SER A 290 -0.42 -3.10 3.19
CA SER A 290 -1.62 -2.99 2.37
C SER A 290 -2.12 -4.35 1.88
N LYS A 291 -1.20 -5.20 1.40
CA LYS A 291 -1.50 -6.59 0.99
C LYS A 291 -2.02 -7.44 2.14
N PHE A 292 -1.42 -7.32 3.33
CA PHE A 292 -1.91 -7.99 4.54
C PHE A 292 -3.33 -7.55 4.92
N MET A 293 -3.64 -6.26 4.81
CA MET A 293 -4.96 -5.72 5.12
C MET A 293 -6.04 -6.28 4.20
N VAL A 294 -5.76 -6.32 2.89
CA VAL A 294 -6.66 -6.92 1.90
C VAL A 294 -6.84 -8.42 2.15
N ALA A 295 -5.74 -9.15 2.39
CA ALA A 295 -5.79 -10.59 2.68
C ALA A 295 -6.57 -10.92 3.96
N SER A 296 -6.62 -10.00 4.92
CA SER A 296 -7.35 -10.15 6.19
C SER A 296 -8.81 -9.70 6.12
N ASN A 297 -9.33 -9.34 4.93
CA ASN A 297 -10.66 -8.78 4.73
C ASN A 297 -10.95 -7.51 5.56
N LEU A 298 -9.92 -6.72 5.86
CA LEU A 298 -10.06 -5.44 6.56
C LEU A 298 -10.29 -4.33 5.53
N SER A 299 -11.39 -3.59 5.66
CA SER A 299 -11.83 -2.65 4.63
C SER A 299 -10.85 -1.47 4.46
N PRO A 300 -10.19 -1.34 3.29
CA PRO A 300 -9.29 -0.21 3.03
C PRO A 300 -9.99 1.15 3.07
N ALA A 301 -11.29 1.18 2.78
CA ALA A 301 -12.13 2.38 2.77
C ALA A 301 -12.37 3.00 4.15
N THR A 302 -11.89 2.37 5.22
CA THR A 302 -11.95 2.94 6.58
C THR A 302 -10.66 3.65 6.97
N MET A 303 -9.64 3.63 6.12
CA MET A 303 -8.27 4.09 6.36
C MET A 303 -7.88 5.26 5.48
N ASP A 304 -8.83 6.17 5.24
CA ASP A 304 -8.69 7.27 4.27
C ASP A 304 -7.43 8.11 4.52
N ARG A 305 -7.14 8.47 5.77
CA ARG A 305 -5.96 9.29 6.10
C ARG A 305 -4.65 8.57 5.79
N PHE A 306 -4.58 7.28 6.10
CA PHE A 306 -3.41 6.47 5.80
C PHE A 306 -3.25 6.29 4.28
N ASN A 307 -4.33 5.99 3.57
CA ASN A 307 -4.31 5.85 2.10
C ASN A 307 -3.89 7.15 1.42
N ASP A 308 -4.37 8.30 1.90
CA ASP A 308 -3.96 9.62 1.41
C ASP A 308 -2.48 9.91 1.69
N ALA A 309 -1.99 9.61 2.89
CA ALA A 309 -0.58 9.78 3.26
C ALA A 309 0.33 8.86 2.45
N TYR A 310 -0.07 7.60 2.26
CA TYR A 310 0.66 6.61 1.46
C TYR A 310 0.66 7.00 -0.02
N GLY A 311 -0.48 7.45 -0.56
CA GLY A 311 -0.61 7.95 -1.93
C GLY A 311 0.28 9.16 -2.19
N ARG A 312 0.33 10.12 -1.26
CA ARG A 312 1.26 11.27 -1.35
C ARG A 312 2.72 10.84 -1.38
N LEU A 313 3.11 9.90 -0.51
CA LEU A 313 4.48 9.38 -0.47
C LEU A 313 4.83 8.70 -1.79
N THR A 314 3.96 7.82 -2.28
CA THR A 314 4.12 7.11 -3.55
C THR A 314 4.26 8.10 -4.71
N GLN A 315 3.38 9.10 -4.79
CA GLN A 315 3.42 10.12 -5.84
C GLN A 315 4.71 10.95 -5.81
N SER A 316 5.18 11.34 -4.63
CA SER A 316 6.47 12.03 -4.48
C SER A 316 7.64 11.13 -4.92
N SER A 317 7.57 9.84 -4.57
CA SER A 317 8.61 8.85 -4.85
C SER A 317 8.73 8.50 -6.33
N ARG A 318 7.67 8.66 -7.13
CA ARG A 318 7.72 8.47 -8.59
C ARG A 318 8.74 9.37 -9.29
N ASN A 319 9.10 10.50 -8.69
CA ASN A 319 10.14 11.39 -9.23
C ASN A 319 11.53 10.77 -9.22
N ILE A 320 11.76 9.68 -8.48
CA ILE A 320 13.05 8.96 -8.41
C ILE A 320 13.59 8.63 -9.80
N PHE A 321 12.73 8.21 -10.75
CA PHE A 321 13.17 7.80 -12.08
C PHE A 321 13.80 8.97 -12.85
N GLY A 322 13.13 10.13 -12.83
CA GLY A 322 13.62 11.34 -13.49
C GLY A 322 14.79 11.99 -12.77
N GLU A 323 14.78 12.03 -11.43
CA GLU A 323 15.88 12.60 -10.64
C GLU A 323 17.16 11.77 -10.76
N LEU A 324 17.06 10.45 -10.64
CA LEU A 324 18.21 9.55 -10.78
C LEU A 324 18.79 9.64 -12.19
N MET A 325 17.94 9.70 -13.23
CA MET A 325 18.42 9.84 -14.61
C MET A 325 19.16 11.17 -14.84
N LYS A 326 18.62 12.29 -14.34
CA LYS A 326 19.30 13.60 -14.39
C LYS A 326 20.61 13.61 -13.62
N TRP A 327 20.65 12.93 -12.47
CA TRP A 327 21.87 12.78 -11.69
C TRP A 327 22.94 11.97 -12.45
N VAL A 328 22.55 10.87 -13.09
CA VAL A 328 23.45 10.07 -13.95
C VAL A 328 24.04 10.93 -15.05
N ASP A 329 23.21 11.64 -15.80
CA ASP A 329 23.63 12.53 -16.90
C ASP A 329 24.61 13.62 -16.42
N ALA A 330 24.25 14.32 -15.34
CA ALA A 330 25.08 15.36 -14.73
C ALA A 330 26.41 14.79 -14.21
N ARG A 331 26.38 13.60 -13.60
CA ARG A 331 27.56 12.97 -13.01
C ARG A 331 28.55 12.53 -14.06
N VAL A 332 28.10 11.95 -15.18
CA VAL A 332 28.97 11.60 -16.31
C VAL A 332 29.53 12.87 -16.97
N THR A 333 28.66 13.86 -17.24
CA THR A 333 29.07 15.11 -17.91
C THR A 333 30.02 15.97 -17.07
N SER A 334 30.03 15.81 -15.74
CA SER A 334 30.96 16.51 -14.84
C SER A 334 32.43 16.12 -15.01
N VAL A 335 32.73 15.03 -15.72
CA VAL A 335 34.10 14.55 -15.91
C VAL A 335 34.84 15.45 -16.92
N GLU A 336 35.90 16.12 -16.47
CA GLU A 336 36.71 17.01 -17.31
C GLU A 336 37.49 16.26 -18.39
N LYS A 337 38.03 15.08 -18.05
CA LYS A 337 38.84 14.26 -18.98
C LYS A 337 38.47 12.78 -18.90
N TYR A 338 38.06 12.25 -20.03
CA TYR A 338 37.72 10.85 -20.22
C TYR A 338 38.99 10.04 -20.51
N ASN A 339 39.39 9.18 -19.57
CA ASN A 339 40.52 8.26 -19.72
C ASN A 339 40.20 6.90 -19.08
N ASP A 340 41.09 5.93 -19.23
CA ASP A 340 40.85 4.56 -18.77
C ASP A 340 40.48 4.44 -17.28
N LYS A 341 41.00 5.32 -16.42
CA LYS A 341 40.70 5.32 -14.98
C LYS A 341 39.40 6.05 -14.67
N THR A 342 39.24 7.28 -15.19
CA THR A 342 38.09 8.12 -14.86
C THR A 342 36.78 7.51 -15.37
N ILE A 343 36.81 6.88 -16.55
CA ILE A 343 35.64 6.18 -17.11
C ILE A 343 35.28 4.96 -16.25
N ALA A 344 36.26 4.18 -15.80
CA ALA A 344 36.00 3.03 -14.96
C ALA A 344 35.43 3.44 -13.59
N GLU A 345 36.01 4.46 -12.94
CA GLU A 345 35.54 4.98 -11.65
C GLU A 345 34.08 5.46 -11.72
N ILE A 346 33.75 6.29 -12.73
CA ILE A 346 32.38 6.82 -12.87
C ILE A 346 31.36 5.74 -13.24
N THR A 347 31.77 4.78 -14.08
CA THR A 347 30.92 3.64 -14.46
C THR A 347 30.62 2.77 -13.24
N VAL A 348 31.62 2.46 -12.42
CA VAL A 348 31.44 1.67 -11.20
C VAL A 348 30.59 2.42 -10.19
N GLU A 349 30.81 3.72 -9.97
CA GLU A 349 30.03 4.55 -9.05
C GLU A 349 28.54 4.51 -9.41
N ILE A 350 28.21 4.84 -10.67
CA ILE A 350 26.82 4.92 -11.14
C ILE A 350 26.15 3.55 -11.13
N ILE A 351 26.79 2.54 -11.72
CA ILE A 351 26.17 1.22 -11.89
C ILE A 351 26.07 0.49 -10.55
N SER A 352 26.97 0.75 -9.60
CA SER A 352 26.82 0.24 -8.23
C SER A 352 25.63 0.88 -7.52
N ARG A 353 25.36 2.17 -7.71
CA ARG A 353 24.16 2.81 -7.18
C ARG A 353 22.88 2.24 -7.81
N VAL A 354 22.86 2.08 -9.14
CA VAL A 354 21.75 1.48 -9.89
C VAL A 354 21.48 0.05 -9.42
N ARG A 355 22.55 -0.74 -9.21
CA ARG A 355 22.44 -2.08 -8.61
C ARG A 355 21.73 -2.03 -7.26
N ARG A 356 22.12 -1.13 -6.35
CA ARG A 356 21.47 -1.01 -5.03
C ARG A 356 20.00 -0.64 -5.13
N VAL A 357 19.64 0.25 -6.07
CA VAL A 357 18.23 0.60 -6.35
C VAL A 357 17.46 -0.62 -6.86
N SER A 358 18.05 -1.44 -7.74
CA SER A 358 17.42 -2.64 -8.29
C SER A 358 17.11 -3.74 -7.27
N GLU A 359 17.65 -3.66 -6.04
CA GLU A 359 17.36 -4.62 -4.96
C GLU A 359 15.94 -4.50 -4.38
N TYR A 360 15.15 -3.52 -4.86
CA TYR A 360 13.77 -3.25 -4.43
C TYR A 360 12.75 -3.39 -5.59
N PRO A 361 12.65 -4.56 -6.23
CA PRO A 361 11.83 -4.74 -7.43
C PRO A 361 10.35 -4.45 -7.19
N SER A 362 9.77 -4.87 -6.06
CA SER A 362 8.35 -4.65 -5.75
C SER A 362 7.99 -3.16 -5.67
N SER A 363 8.80 -2.37 -4.95
CA SER A 363 8.60 -0.93 -4.86
C SER A 363 8.79 -0.23 -6.20
N LEU A 364 9.79 -0.65 -6.99
CA LEU A 364 10.03 -0.07 -8.31
C LEU A 364 8.90 -0.36 -9.29
N LEU A 365 8.32 -1.56 -9.26
CA LEU A 365 7.18 -1.93 -10.11
C LEU A 365 5.92 -1.14 -9.76
N ASP A 366 5.66 -0.92 -8.46
CA ASP A 366 4.52 -0.09 -8.01
C ASP A 366 4.71 1.38 -8.41
N LEU A 367 5.92 1.91 -8.26
CA LEU A 367 6.22 3.31 -8.63
C LEU A 367 6.19 3.54 -10.14
N ILE A 368 6.66 2.60 -10.95
CA ILE A 368 6.71 2.78 -12.41
C ILE A 368 5.34 2.59 -13.08
N GLN A 369 4.38 1.98 -12.38
CA GLN A 369 3.05 1.75 -12.91
C GLN A 369 2.34 3.06 -13.30
N GLY A 370 1.95 3.16 -14.57
CA GLY A 370 1.28 4.34 -15.12
C GLY A 370 2.22 5.50 -15.49
N ILE A 371 3.55 5.28 -15.45
CA ILE A 371 4.53 6.21 -16.02
C ILE A 371 4.64 5.94 -17.53
N ASN A 372 4.57 6.99 -18.34
CA ASN A 372 4.76 6.86 -19.79
C ASN A 372 6.21 6.49 -20.11
N LEU A 373 6.40 5.55 -21.05
CA LEU A 373 7.70 5.15 -21.56
C LEU A 373 8.52 6.39 -22.00
N GLY A 374 9.75 6.50 -21.51
CA GLY A 374 10.67 7.57 -21.87
C GLY A 374 10.40 8.93 -21.21
N SER A 375 9.39 9.06 -20.36
CA SER A 375 9.14 10.30 -19.60
C SER A 375 10.33 10.73 -18.72
N TRP A 376 11.11 9.77 -18.22
CA TRP A 376 12.35 10.00 -17.47
C TRP A 376 13.50 10.58 -18.30
N LEU A 377 13.39 10.61 -19.63
CA LEU A 377 14.40 11.14 -20.56
C LEU A 377 14.25 12.64 -20.82
N THR A 378 13.24 13.28 -20.22
CA THR A 378 12.92 14.69 -20.48
C THR A 378 14.08 15.62 -20.08
N GLY A 379 14.58 16.39 -21.05
CA GLY A 379 15.65 17.37 -20.85
C GLY A 379 17.07 16.83 -21.01
N LEU A 380 17.22 15.54 -21.31
CA LEU A 380 18.53 14.94 -21.61
C LEU A 380 18.95 15.18 -23.05
N LYS A 381 20.26 15.25 -23.28
CA LYS A 381 20.83 15.38 -24.61
C LYS A 381 21.06 13.99 -25.23
N PHE A 382 21.11 13.94 -26.56
CA PHE A 382 21.49 12.75 -27.33
C PHE A 382 20.58 11.52 -27.17
N VAL A 383 19.37 11.68 -26.64
CA VAL A 383 18.38 10.59 -26.46
C VAL A 383 18.04 9.90 -27.79
N SER A 384 18.09 10.62 -28.92
CA SER A 384 17.86 10.04 -30.26
C SER A 384 18.89 8.98 -30.67
N VAL A 385 19.99 8.88 -29.94
CA VAL A 385 21.12 7.99 -30.20
C VAL A 385 21.08 6.72 -29.32
N TYR A 386 20.13 6.67 -28.38
CA TYR A 386 19.96 5.56 -27.45
C TYR A 386 19.41 4.32 -28.17
N THR A 387 19.60 3.16 -27.57
CA THR A 387 19.08 1.87 -28.06
C THR A 387 17.62 1.61 -27.66
N SER A 388 16.94 2.65 -27.13
CA SER A 388 15.60 2.63 -26.57
C SER A 388 14.56 2.03 -27.51
N VAL A 389 13.58 1.36 -26.91
CA VAL A 389 12.47 0.70 -27.60
C VAL A 389 11.30 1.67 -27.85
N VAL A 390 11.54 2.99 -27.76
CA VAL A 390 10.55 4.02 -28.11
C VAL A 390 10.26 3.89 -29.61
N SER A 391 9.35 2.97 -29.93
CA SER A 391 8.99 2.61 -31.28
C SER A 391 8.08 3.72 -31.76
N ASN A 392 8.55 4.48 -32.74
CA ASN A 392 7.69 5.40 -33.48
C ASN A 392 6.56 4.70 -34.25
N ASN A 393 6.31 3.38 -34.10
CA ASN A 393 5.27 2.63 -34.83
C ASN A 393 4.96 1.20 -34.28
N GLY A 394 5.03 0.94 -32.97
CA GLY A 394 4.77 -0.41 -32.40
C GLY A 394 3.73 -0.42 -31.27
N VAL A 395 3.05 -1.56 -31.08
CA VAL A 395 2.27 -1.83 -29.86
C VAL A 395 3.22 -1.72 -28.68
N ILE A 396 3.06 -0.67 -27.87
CA ILE A 396 3.91 -0.45 -26.71
C ILE A 396 3.38 -1.38 -25.61
N ASP A 397 4.21 -2.32 -25.19
CA ASP A 397 3.95 -3.08 -23.97
C ASP A 397 4.27 -2.17 -22.78
N ASP A 398 3.23 -1.56 -22.21
CA ASP A 398 3.28 -0.67 -21.05
C ASP A 398 3.27 -1.44 -19.72
N SER A 399 3.61 -2.75 -19.72
CA SER A 399 3.76 -3.50 -18.47
C SER A 399 4.82 -2.84 -17.56
N PRO A 400 4.63 -2.83 -16.23
CA PRO A 400 5.63 -2.29 -15.30
C PRO A 400 7.02 -2.93 -15.46
N GLU A 401 7.08 -4.22 -15.79
CA GLU A 401 8.31 -4.97 -16.01
C GLU A 401 9.07 -4.49 -17.26
N THR A 402 8.37 -4.28 -18.39
CA THR A 402 8.99 -3.77 -19.62
C THR A 402 9.41 -2.31 -19.50
N LEU A 403 8.64 -1.50 -18.77
CA LEU A 403 9.00 -0.13 -18.43
C LEU A 403 10.28 -0.09 -17.59
N LEU A 404 10.40 -0.97 -16.59
CA LEU A 404 11.55 -1.00 -15.69
C LEU A 404 12.81 -1.53 -16.41
N SER A 405 12.66 -2.55 -17.24
CA SER A 405 13.72 -3.02 -18.15
C SER A 405 14.22 -1.88 -19.07
N SER A 406 13.28 -1.12 -19.64
CA SER A 406 13.58 0.00 -20.51
C SER A 406 14.29 1.13 -19.76
N TYR A 407 13.85 1.44 -18.54
CA TYR A 407 14.46 2.44 -17.67
C TYR A 407 15.92 2.13 -17.35
N PHE A 408 16.22 0.93 -16.85
CA PHE A 408 17.60 0.56 -16.54
C PHE A 408 18.49 0.49 -17.78
N SER A 409 17.94 0.05 -18.91
CA SER A 409 18.65 0.04 -20.18
C SER A 409 18.94 1.47 -20.69
N ASP A 410 18.01 2.41 -20.47
CA ASP A 410 18.21 3.83 -20.79
C ASP A 410 19.27 4.48 -19.90
N ILE A 411 19.41 4.04 -18.63
CA ILE A 411 20.52 4.49 -17.76
C ILE A 411 21.86 4.04 -18.36
N ILE A 412 21.96 2.79 -18.81
CA ILE A 412 23.18 2.26 -19.44
C ILE A 412 23.49 3.04 -20.72
N ASP A 413 22.48 3.31 -21.56
CA ASP A 413 22.66 4.18 -22.73
C ASP A 413 23.13 5.59 -22.31
N CYS A 414 22.52 6.19 -21.31
CA CYS A 414 22.91 7.52 -20.82
C CYS A 414 24.38 7.56 -20.41
N VAL A 415 24.83 6.58 -19.63
CA VAL A 415 26.24 6.46 -19.23
C VAL A 415 27.14 6.31 -20.46
N MET A 416 26.86 5.32 -21.31
CA MET A 416 27.78 4.94 -22.39
C MET A 416 27.80 5.95 -23.54
N ILE A 417 26.68 6.55 -23.88
CA ILE A 417 26.59 7.57 -24.95
C ILE A 417 27.24 8.87 -24.50
N ASN A 418 27.07 9.29 -23.25
CA ASN A 418 27.75 10.49 -22.74
C ASN A 418 29.28 10.29 -22.66
N ILE A 419 29.75 9.10 -22.26
CA ILE A 419 31.17 8.75 -22.34
C ILE A 419 31.67 8.78 -23.79
N GLU A 420 30.92 8.22 -24.75
CA GLU A 420 31.29 8.26 -26.17
C GLU A 420 31.45 9.70 -26.67
N ILE A 421 30.53 10.59 -26.29
CA ILE A 421 30.56 11.99 -26.71
C ILE A 421 31.75 12.72 -26.06
N GLY A 422 31.99 12.49 -24.78
CA GLY A 422 33.17 13.00 -24.08
C GLY A 422 34.49 12.55 -24.71
N LEU A 423 34.57 11.30 -25.16
CA LEU A 423 35.72 10.74 -25.87
C LEU A 423 35.89 11.31 -27.28
N ARG A 424 34.80 11.67 -27.97
CA ARG A 424 34.86 12.32 -29.30
C ARG A 424 35.41 13.74 -29.24
N SER A 425 35.26 14.42 -28.11
CA SER A 425 35.88 15.73 -27.86
C SER A 425 37.39 15.62 -27.61
N ASP A 426 37.90 14.43 -27.29
CA ASP A 426 39.33 14.14 -27.19
C ASP A 426 39.89 13.76 -28.57
N ASP A 427 41.13 14.17 -28.88
CA ASP A 427 41.78 13.95 -30.19
C ASP A 427 42.26 12.50 -30.39
N SER A 428 41.65 11.57 -29.65
CA SER A 428 42.01 10.15 -29.66
C SER A 428 41.45 9.42 -30.88
N LYS A 429 42.18 8.42 -31.39
CA LYS A 429 41.71 7.59 -32.52
C LYS A 429 40.41 6.86 -32.17
N LYS A 430 39.52 6.69 -33.16
CA LYS A 430 38.23 5.98 -33.00
C LYS A 430 38.38 4.56 -32.45
N SER A 431 39.43 3.85 -32.85
CA SER A 431 39.75 2.53 -32.34
C SER A 431 40.03 2.53 -30.84
N THR A 432 40.76 3.54 -30.34
CA THR A 432 41.01 3.76 -28.92
C THR A 432 39.71 4.11 -28.17
N GLN A 433 38.88 4.99 -28.73
CA GLN A 433 37.57 5.30 -28.16
C GLN A 433 36.69 4.05 -28.05
N GLY A 434 36.63 3.25 -29.11
CA GLY A 434 35.91 1.98 -29.15
C GLY A 434 36.42 0.98 -28.11
N TYR A 435 37.74 0.86 -27.94
CA TYR A 435 38.32 0.00 -26.90
C TYR A 435 37.87 0.40 -25.48
N LEU A 436 37.97 1.69 -25.14
CA LEU A 436 37.58 2.18 -23.81
C LEU A 436 36.08 1.96 -23.54
N LEU A 437 35.23 2.17 -24.56
CA LEU A 437 33.79 1.93 -24.48
C LEU A 437 33.46 0.44 -24.28
N ILE A 438 34.06 -0.47 -25.07
CA ILE A 438 33.81 -1.91 -24.92
C ILE A 438 34.29 -2.41 -23.55
N LYS A 439 35.47 -1.98 -23.10
CA LYS A 439 36.02 -2.36 -21.79
C LYS A 439 35.06 -2.00 -20.66
N ASN A 440 34.52 -0.77 -20.68
CA ASN A 440 33.55 -0.34 -19.67
C ASN A 440 32.19 -1.00 -19.84
N LEU A 441 31.74 -1.31 -21.06
CA LEU A 441 30.51 -2.07 -21.27
C LEU A 441 30.60 -3.50 -20.71
N VAL A 442 31.76 -4.16 -20.86
CA VAL A 442 32.02 -5.48 -20.26
C VAL A 442 32.08 -5.40 -18.73
N LEU A 443 32.57 -4.30 -18.17
CA LEU A 443 32.50 -4.04 -16.73
C LEU A 443 31.03 -3.93 -16.27
N ILE A 444 30.19 -3.21 -17.02
CA ILE A 444 28.74 -3.12 -16.77
C ILE A 444 28.09 -4.52 -16.85
N GLU A 445 28.35 -5.28 -17.92
CA GLU A 445 27.89 -6.69 -18.07
C GLU A 445 28.29 -7.53 -16.85
N THR A 446 29.52 -7.38 -16.36
CA THR A 446 30.01 -8.12 -15.19
C THR A 446 29.27 -7.74 -13.91
N ILE A 447 28.96 -6.46 -13.70
CA ILE A 447 28.19 -6.01 -12.53
C ILE A 447 26.74 -6.51 -12.61
N ILE A 448 26.12 -6.43 -13.80
CA ILE A 448 24.75 -6.92 -14.04
C ILE A 448 24.68 -8.43 -13.79
N ASN A 449 25.57 -9.23 -14.37
CA ASN A 449 25.56 -10.69 -14.23
C ASN A 449 25.82 -11.17 -12.79
N ARG A 450 26.44 -10.33 -11.95
CA ARG A 450 26.61 -10.61 -10.51
C ARG A 450 25.40 -10.20 -9.67
N SER A 451 24.49 -9.40 -10.21
CA SER A 451 23.28 -8.92 -9.53
C SER A 451 22.04 -9.59 -10.09
N HIS A 452 21.54 -10.62 -9.41
CA HIS A 452 20.35 -11.38 -9.84
C HIS A 452 19.15 -10.48 -10.13
N GLN A 453 18.87 -9.52 -9.23
CA GLN A 453 17.73 -8.62 -9.39
C GLN A 453 17.85 -7.71 -10.63
N LEU A 454 19.03 -7.15 -10.87
CA LEU A 454 19.26 -6.27 -12.03
C LEU A 454 19.22 -7.08 -13.34
N PHE A 455 19.80 -8.28 -13.34
CA PHE A 455 19.79 -9.20 -14.47
C PHE A 455 18.36 -9.60 -14.85
N ASP A 456 17.56 -10.02 -13.88
CA ASP A 456 16.17 -10.42 -14.10
C ASP A 456 15.32 -9.26 -14.60
N THR A 457 15.49 -8.08 -14.00
CA THR A 457 14.73 -6.88 -14.39
C THR A 457 15.07 -6.42 -15.81
N LEU A 458 16.32 -6.52 -16.24
CA LEU A 458 16.71 -6.19 -17.62
C LEU A 458 16.07 -7.16 -18.61
N SER A 459 15.89 -8.42 -18.23
CA SER A 459 15.31 -9.48 -19.08
C SER A 459 16.00 -9.60 -20.45
N THR A 460 15.36 -10.25 -21.41
CA THR A 460 15.89 -10.38 -22.78
C THR A 460 16.00 -9.03 -23.49
N ILE A 461 15.04 -8.12 -23.27
CA ILE A 461 14.99 -6.82 -23.95
C ILE A 461 16.22 -5.98 -23.60
N GLY A 462 16.58 -5.90 -22.33
CA GLY A 462 17.75 -5.15 -21.87
C GLY A 462 19.06 -5.78 -22.35
N MET A 463 19.13 -7.12 -22.38
CA MET A 463 20.31 -7.82 -22.90
C MET A 463 20.52 -7.61 -24.40
N ASP A 464 19.45 -7.61 -25.20
CA ASP A 464 19.52 -7.30 -26.62
C ASP A 464 19.99 -5.85 -26.86
N ARG A 465 19.53 -4.90 -26.03
CA ARG A 465 19.99 -3.51 -26.07
C ARG A 465 21.48 -3.38 -25.76
N LEU A 466 21.93 -4.09 -24.72
CA LEU A 466 23.33 -4.14 -24.35
C LEU A 466 24.20 -4.72 -25.49
N ALA A 467 23.72 -5.77 -26.15
CA ALA A 467 24.38 -6.33 -27.34
C ALA A 467 24.42 -5.34 -28.52
N ARG A 468 23.36 -4.54 -28.74
CA ARG A 468 23.35 -3.47 -29.76
C ARG A 468 24.41 -2.41 -29.47
N LEU A 469 24.53 -1.95 -28.21
CA LEU A 469 25.60 -1.04 -27.79
C LEU A 469 26.98 -1.65 -28.01
N LYS A 470 27.17 -2.90 -27.59
CA LYS A 470 28.43 -3.63 -27.76
C LYS A 470 28.86 -3.70 -29.22
N ASN A 471 27.92 -4.04 -30.11
CA ASN A 471 28.17 -4.09 -31.54
C ASN A 471 28.50 -2.71 -32.14
N ARG A 472 27.86 -1.65 -31.66
CA ARG A 472 28.19 -0.27 -32.06
C ARG A 472 29.62 0.11 -31.67
N PHE A 473 30.01 -0.12 -30.42
CA PHE A 473 31.35 0.21 -29.96
C PHE A 473 32.42 -0.71 -30.56
N LEU A 474 32.08 -1.97 -30.85
CA LEU A 474 32.92 -2.88 -31.63
C LEU A 474 33.24 -2.32 -33.02
N LYS A 475 32.26 -1.73 -33.71
CA LYS A 475 32.51 -1.09 -35.01
C LYS A 475 33.49 0.08 -34.92
N LEU A 476 33.43 0.88 -33.84
CA LEU A 476 34.40 1.96 -33.59
C LEU A 476 35.80 1.40 -33.33
N PHE A 477 35.89 0.34 -32.51
CA PHE A 477 37.15 -0.34 -32.22
C PHE A 477 37.79 -0.91 -33.50
N LEU A 478 36.98 -1.53 -34.35
CA LEU A 478 37.43 -2.16 -35.59
C LEU A 478 37.71 -1.18 -36.74
N ASP A 479 37.61 0.15 -36.55
CA ASP A 479 37.74 1.14 -37.64
C ASP A 479 39.09 1.03 -38.38
N ASP A 480 40.21 0.91 -37.64
CA ASP A 480 41.55 0.75 -38.23
C ASP A 480 41.67 -0.54 -39.04
N TRP A 481 41.11 -1.64 -38.51
CA TRP A 481 41.11 -2.96 -39.15
C TRP A 481 40.18 -3.02 -40.37
N ASN A 482 39.05 -2.32 -40.30
CA ASN A 482 38.10 -2.11 -41.39
C ASN A 482 38.76 -1.32 -42.52
N TYR A 483 39.53 -0.28 -42.19
CA TYR A 483 40.26 0.48 -43.18
C TYR A 483 41.31 -0.37 -43.90
N ALA A 484 42.09 -1.18 -43.16
CA ALA A 484 43.06 -2.11 -43.76
C ALA A 484 42.37 -3.12 -44.72
N SER A 485 41.25 -3.70 -44.29
CA SER A 485 40.47 -4.64 -45.12
C SER A 485 39.80 -3.94 -46.32
N TYR A 486 39.36 -2.69 -46.16
CA TYR A 486 38.77 -1.88 -47.20
C TYR A 486 39.78 -1.53 -48.31
N ILE A 487 41.05 -1.26 -47.97
CA ILE A 487 42.13 -1.06 -48.95
C ILE A 487 42.19 -2.26 -49.89
N ILE A 488 42.16 -3.48 -49.37
CA ILE A 488 42.15 -4.71 -50.16
C ILE A 488 40.96 -4.71 -51.12
N ILE A 489 39.74 -4.59 -50.60
CA ILE A 489 38.52 -4.70 -51.40
C ILE A 489 38.46 -3.62 -52.47
N ARG A 490 38.72 -2.37 -52.10
CA ARG A 490 38.69 -1.21 -53.00
C ARG A 490 39.71 -1.35 -54.12
N ASP A 491 40.97 -1.62 -53.79
CA ASP A 491 42.04 -1.62 -54.79
C ASP A 491 41.99 -2.88 -55.66
N MET A 492 41.59 -4.05 -55.11
CA MET A 492 41.31 -5.24 -55.94
C MET A 492 40.17 -5.00 -56.93
N THR A 493 39.12 -4.29 -56.52
CA THR A 493 37.99 -3.92 -57.40
C THR A 493 38.45 -2.94 -58.46
N ASN A 494 39.19 -1.90 -58.08
CA ASN A 494 39.74 -0.91 -59.02
C ASN A 494 40.66 -1.55 -60.07
N ILE A 495 41.54 -2.47 -59.67
CA ILE A 495 42.39 -3.22 -60.61
C ILE A 495 41.50 -4.02 -61.57
N THR A 496 40.53 -4.77 -61.04
CA THR A 496 39.64 -5.60 -61.87
C THR A 496 38.82 -4.77 -62.88
N THR A 497 38.27 -3.64 -62.45
CA THR A 497 37.49 -2.73 -63.30
C THR A 497 38.37 -2.00 -64.32
N THR A 498 39.56 -1.54 -63.92
CA THR A 498 40.50 -0.89 -64.85
C THR A 498 40.91 -1.86 -65.97
N ASN A 499 41.08 -3.14 -65.63
CA ASN A 499 41.47 -4.18 -66.60
C ASN A 499 40.30 -4.50 -67.54
N ALA A 500 39.07 -4.58 -67.00
CA ALA A 500 37.87 -4.79 -67.81
C ALA A 500 37.62 -3.64 -68.81
N ILE A 501 37.91 -2.38 -68.42
CA ILE A 501 37.78 -1.20 -69.28
C ILE A 501 38.92 -1.14 -70.29
N ALA A 502 40.17 -1.43 -69.89
CA ALA A 502 41.33 -1.44 -70.79
C ALA A 502 41.23 -2.52 -71.88
N HIS A 503 40.49 -3.60 -71.64
CA HIS A 503 40.25 -4.69 -72.58
C HIS A 503 38.88 -4.66 -73.28
N GLY A 504 38.16 -3.52 -73.22
CA GLY A 504 36.92 -3.19 -73.95
C GLY A 504 36.10 -4.37 -74.50
N ALA A 505 35.07 -4.80 -73.76
CA ALA A 505 33.88 -5.57 -74.21
C ALA A 505 33.99 -6.52 -75.43
N MET A 506 35.12 -7.19 -75.65
CA MET A 506 35.28 -8.18 -76.72
C MET A 506 35.97 -9.45 -76.21
N SER A 507 35.14 -10.48 -76.09
CA SER A 507 35.44 -11.92 -76.06
C SER A 507 35.94 -12.56 -74.74
N PRO A 508 35.17 -13.49 -74.16
CA PRO A 508 35.59 -14.32 -73.03
C PRO A 508 36.39 -15.52 -73.53
N ARG A 509 37.64 -15.32 -74.01
CA ARG A 509 38.56 -16.42 -74.37
C ARG A 509 39.95 -15.91 -74.75
N SER A 510 40.72 -15.42 -73.79
CA SER A 510 42.19 -15.59 -73.81
C SER A 510 42.78 -15.35 -72.41
N SER A 511 43.13 -16.46 -71.77
CA SER A 511 43.98 -16.51 -70.58
C SER A 511 45.43 -16.26 -70.99
N SER A 512 45.78 -15.01 -71.33
CA SER A 512 47.18 -14.59 -71.37
C SER A 512 47.66 -14.30 -69.95
N SER A 513 48.46 -15.21 -69.43
CA SER A 513 48.94 -15.32 -68.06
C SER A 513 49.98 -14.26 -67.67
N GLY A 514 49.66 -12.97 -67.82
CA GLY A 514 50.58 -11.90 -67.46
C GLY A 514 49.83 -10.62 -67.11
N LEU A 515 49.99 -10.17 -65.87
CA LEU A 515 49.52 -8.86 -65.44
C LEU A 515 50.17 -7.75 -66.29
N SER A 516 49.41 -6.76 -66.73
CA SER A 516 49.93 -5.58 -67.44
C SER A 516 50.91 -4.79 -66.56
N SER A 517 51.86 -4.06 -67.14
CA SER A 517 52.81 -3.22 -66.38
C SER A 517 52.11 -2.29 -65.38
N LYS A 518 50.97 -1.71 -65.78
CA LYS A 518 50.12 -0.87 -64.92
C LYS A 518 49.48 -1.65 -63.77
N GLU A 519 48.98 -2.85 -64.04
CA GLU A 519 48.40 -3.75 -63.03
C GLU A 519 49.45 -4.21 -62.03
N LYS A 520 50.65 -4.55 -62.50
CA LYS A 520 51.77 -4.93 -61.63
C LYS A 520 52.09 -3.83 -60.62
N GLU A 521 52.08 -2.57 -61.06
CA GLU A 521 52.32 -1.43 -60.19
C GLU A 521 51.17 -1.18 -59.21
N GLN A 522 49.92 -1.33 -59.66
CA GLN A 522 48.76 -1.23 -58.77
C GLN A 522 48.73 -2.34 -57.71
N VAL A 523 49.14 -3.58 -58.06
CA VAL A 523 49.25 -4.70 -57.11
C VAL A 523 50.37 -4.44 -56.09
N LYS A 524 51.53 -3.92 -56.50
CA LYS A 524 52.60 -3.51 -55.57
C LYS A 524 52.11 -2.46 -54.58
N GLU A 525 51.43 -1.44 -55.08
CA GLU A 525 50.91 -0.35 -54.25
C GLU A 525 49.81 -0.82 -53.29
N LEU A 526 48.98 -1.77 -53.72
CA LEU A 526 47.97 -2.42 -52.88
C LEU A 526 48.61 -3.16 -51.69
N PHE A 527 49.61 -4.02 -51.95
CA PHE A 527 50.34 -4.70 -50.88
C PHE A 527 51.04 -3.72 -49.95
N ARG A 528 51.66 -2.66 -50.49
CA ARG A 528 52.33 -1.63 -49.69
C ARG A 528 51.35 -0.92 -48.75
N LYS A 529 50.24 -0.37 -49.29
CA LYS A 529 49.21 0.33 -48.51
C LYS A 529 48.56 -0.57 -47.47
N PHE A 530 48.28 -1.84 -47.82
CA PHE A 530 47.75 -2.81 -46.86
C PHE A 530 48.74 -3.06 -45.72
N ASN A 531 50.01 -3.34 -46.03
CA ASN A 531 51.02 -3.61 -45.01
C ASN A 531 51.20 -2.41 -44.06
N GLU A 532 51.28 -1.19 -44.60
CA GLU A 532 51.38 0.05 -43.81
C GLU A 532 50.16 0.20 -42.88
N SER A 533 48.95 0.07 -43.41
CA SER A 533 47.71 0.19 -42.63
C SER A 533 47.54 -0.93 -41.59
N PHE A 534 47.94 -2.15 -41.91
CA PHE A 534 47.85 -3.31 -41.00
C PHE A 534 48.86 -3.21 -39.86
N GLU A 535 50.10 -2.80 -40.15
CA GLU A 535 51.12 -2.57 -39.13
C GLU A 535 50.76 -1.40 -38.21
N GLU A 536 50.17 -0.32 -38.75
CA GLU A 536 49.64 0.77 -37.94
C GLU A 536 48.52 0.30 -37.00
N ALA A 537 47.59 -0.52 -37.51
CA ALA A 537 46.51 -1.10 -36.71
C ALA A 537 47.05 -2.02 -35.60
N LEU A 538 48.03 -2.88 -35.91
CA LEU A 538 48.71 -3.73 -34.93
C LEU A 538 49.43 -2.90 -33.86
N GLN A 539 50.23 -1.92 -34.27
CA GLN A 539 50.95 -1.05 -33.34
C GLN A 539 50.00 -0.28 -32.43
N ASN A 540 48.83 0.11 -32.94
CA ASN A 540 47.81 0.76 -32.12
C ASN A 540 47.15 -0.23 -31.14
N TYR A 541 46.85 -1.45 -31.58
CA TYR A 541 46.30 -2.49 -30.71
C TYR A 541 47.25 -2.87 -29.56
N GLU A 542 48.56 -2.98 -29.83
CA GLU A 542 49.57 -3.31 -28.83
C GLU A 542 49.69 -2.26 -27.70
N LYS A 543 49.20 -1.03 -27.93
CA LYS A 543 49.15 0.01 -26.87
C LYS A 543 48.05 -0.27 -25.85
N PHE A 544 47.07 -1.10 -26.17
CA PHE A 544 45.98 -1.45 -25.26
C PHE A 544 46.47 -2.46 -24.22
N ASN A 545 46.44 -2.07 -22.95
CA ASN A 545 46.71 -2.99 -21.84
C ASN A 545 45.45 -3.80 -21.51
N ILE A 546 45.25 -4.93 -22.19
CA ILE A 546 44.09 -5.81 -22.02
C ILE A 546 44.42 -6.88 -20.96
N SER A 547 44.01 -6.63 -19.71
CA SER A 547 44.24 -7.56 -18.61
C SER A 547 43.24 -8.72 -18.54
N ASP A 548 42.03 -8.55 -19.07
CA ASP A 548 40.99 -9.57 -19.06
C ASP A 548 41.15 -10.54 -20.25
N PRO A 549 41.43 -11.83 -20.01
CA PRO A 549 41.61 -12.81 -21.08
C PRO A 549 40.36 -13.04 -21.91
N ASN A 550 39.16 -12.89 -21.34
CA ASN A 550 37.90 -13.07 -22.07
C ASN A 550 37.70 -11.94 -23.08
N LEU A 551 37.93 -10.69 -22.63
CA LEU A 551 37.89 -9.52 -23.50
C LEU A 551 38.95 -9.61 -24.60
N ARG A 552 40.17 -10.05 -24.26
CA ARG A 552 41.25 -10.25 -25.23
C ARG A 552 40.86 -11.25 -26.32
N ASN A 553 40.36 -12.42 -25.92
CA ASN A 553 39.91 -13.45 -26.86
C ASN A 553 38.75 -12.96 -27.74
N TYR A 554 37.79 -12.24 -27.15
CA TYR A 554 36.68 -11.65 -27.89
C TYR A 554 37.16 -10.68 -28.98
N LEU A 555 37.99 -9.70 -28.62
CA LEU A 555 38.49 -8.70 -29.57
C LEU A 555 39.40 -9.33 -30.63
N SER A 556 40.28 -10.26 -30.23
CA SER A 556 41.18 -10.99 -31.15
C SER A 556 40.38 -11.76 -32.20
N ASN A 557 39.32 -12.45 -31.80
CA ASN A 557 38.45 -13.19 -32.71
C ASN A 557 37.71 -12.27 -33.70
N GLU A 558 37.21 -11.11 -33.24
CA GLU A 558 36.55 -10.15 -34.12
C GLU A 558 37.51 -9.53 -35.15
N ILE A 559 38.76 -9.24 -34.75
CA ILE A 559 39.80 -8.77 -35.68
C ILE A 559 40.13 -9.86 -36.72
N LYS A 560 40.30 -11.11 -36.29
CA LYS A 560 40.61 -12.24 -37.18
C LYS A 560 39.50 -12.46 -38.21
N LYS A 561 38.23 -12.46 -37.79
CA LYS A 561 37.06 -12.59 -38.68
C LYS A 561 37.07 -11.55 -39.80
N LEU A 562 37.50 -10.34 -39.49
CA LEU A 562 37.51 -9.22 -40.42
C LEU A 562 38.66 -9.29 -41.42
N THR A 563 39.88 -9.58 -40.93
CA THR A 563 41.13 -9.37 -41.69
C THR A 563 41.59 -10.61 -42.44
N VAL A 564 41.42 -11.82 -41.87
CA VAL A 564 41.95 -13.07 -42.44
C VAL A 564 41.35 -13.36 -43.82
N ASN A 565 40.02 -13.32 -43.93
CA ASN A 565 39.33 -13.60 -45.18
C ASN A 565 39.67 -12.58 -46.29
N ALA A 566 39.81 -11.31 -45.93
CA ALA A 566 40.20 -10.27 -46.89
C ALA A 566 41.63 -10.50 -47.39
N TYR A 567 42.56 -10.79 -46.48
CA TYR A 567 43.95 -11.06 -46.83
C TYR A 567 44.13 -12.33 -47.67
N PHE A 568 43.41 -13.41 -47.34
CA PHE A 568 43.50 -14.66 -48.10
C PHE A 568 43.06 -14.48 -49.55
N LYS A 569 42.00 -13.70 -49.79
CA LYS A 569 41.56 -13.35 -51.15
C LYS A 569 42.61 -12.54 -51.90
N LEU A 570 43.28 -11.59 -51.22
CA LEU A 570 44.39 -10.84 -51.80
C LEU A 570 45.53 -11.76 -52.21
N TYR A 571 45.95 -12.64 -51.30
CA TYR A 571 47.06 -13.56 -51.51
C TYR A 571 46.75 -14.60 -52.59
N GLU A 572 45.54 -15.15 -52.64
CA GLU A 572 45.15 -16.11 -53.67
C GLU A 572 45.17 -15.52 -55.08
N LYS A 573 44.69 -14.28 -55.23
CA LYS A 573 44.55 -13.66 -56.55
C LYS A 573 45.87 -13.10 -57.08
N TYR A 574 46.71 -12.53 -56.21
CA TYR A 574 47.94 -11.84 -56.65
C TYR A 574 49.22 -12.37 -56.01
N GLY A 575 49.15 -13.09 -54.89
CA GLY A 575 50.32 -13.54 -54.13
C GLY A 575 51.24 -14.51 -54.90
N THR A 576 50.67 -15.33 -55.78
CA THR A 576 51.44 -16.26 -56.64
C THR A 576 51.78 -15.69 -58.03
N SER A 577 51.24 -14.51 -58.38
CA SER A 577 51.37 -13.91 -59.71
C SER A 577 52.72 -13.22 -59.95
N ASP A 578 53.14 -13.10 -61.21
CA ASP A 578 54.42 -12.47 -61.59
C ASP A 578 54.36 -10.94 -61.70
N PHE A 579 53.86 -10.30 -60.65
CA PHE A 579 53.77 -8.85 -60.57
C PHE A 579 55.09 -8.15 -60.20
N THR A 580 56.05 -8.88 -59.59
CA THR A 580 57.34 -8.34 -59.17
C THR A 580 58.43 -9.40 -59.18
N LYS A 581 59.69 -8.99 -59.43
CA LYS A 581 60.88 -9.84 -59.28
C LYS A 581 61.33 -9.99 -57.83
N ASN A 582 60.95 -9.05 -56.96
CA ASN A 582 61.29 -9.04 -55.55
C ASN A 582 60.01 -9.19 -54.71
N ARG A 583 59.56 -10.44 -54.53
CA ARG A 583 58.28 -10.75 -53.87
C ARG A 583 58.30 -10.44 -52.38
N SER A 584 59.40 -10.74 -51.67
CA SER A 584 59.55 -10.47 -50.23
C SER A 584 59.50 -8.99 -49.85
N LYS A 585 59.77 -8.08 -50.79
CA LYS A 585 59.61 -6.64 -50.57
C LYS A 585 58.15 -6.21 -50.41
N TYR A 586 57.20 -6.90 -51.05
CA TYR A 586 55.79 -6.50 -51.09
C TYR A 586 54.89 -7.47 -50.30
N ILE A 587 55.14 -8.77 -50.41
CA ILE A 587 54.44 -9.80 -49.66
C ILE A 587 55.24 -10.06 -48.38
N LYS A 588 54.82 -9.46 -47.27
CA LYS A 588 55.47 -9.63 -45.95
C LYS A 588 55.15 -10.97 -45.30
N TRP A 589 53.96 -11.51 -45.55
CA TRP A 589 53.46 -12.74 -44.93
C TRP A 589 52.87 -13.66 -46.00
N ASP A 590 52.98 -14.98 -45.84
CA ASP A 590 52.08 -15.93 -46.50
C ASP A 590 50.80 -16.12 -45.68
N LYS A 591 49.88 -16.98 -46.13
CA LYS A 591 48.62 -17.23 -45.40
C LYS A 591 48.85 -17.74 -43.97
N HIS A 592 49.78 -18.68 -43.79
CA HIS A 592 50.07 -19.28 -42.49
C HIS A 592 50.80 -18.28 -41.58
N GLN A 593 51.79 -17.57 -42.12
CA GLN A 593 52.53 -16.53 -41.41
C GLN A 593 51.61 -15.39 -40.97
N PHE A 594 50.64 -15.00 -41.80
CA PHE A 594 49.67 -13.97 -41.45
C PHE A 594 48.79 -14.38 -40.26
N GLU A 595 48.28 -15.62 -40.28
CA GLU A 595 47.54 -16.17 -39.14
C GLU A 595 48.41 -16.29 -37.89
N GLN A 596 49.67 -16.72 -38.04
CA GLN A 596 50.62 -16.81 -36.93
C GLN A 596 50.87 -15.44 -36.29
N VAL A 597 51.09 -14.40 -37.10
CA VAL A 597 51.26 -13.02 -36.61
C VAL A 597 50.03 -12.57 -35.83
N LEU A 598 48.82 -12.83 -36.33
CA LEU A 598 47.58 -12.51 -35.61
C LEU A 598 47.39 -13.33 -34.32
N ASN A 599 47.91 -14.57 -34.25
CA ASN A 599 47.83 -15.39 -33.05
C ASN A 599 48.86 -14.99 -31.99
N GLU A 600 50.02 -14.47 -32.39
CA GLU A 600 51.08 -14.04 -31.47
C GLU A 600 50.88 -12.62 -30.96
N ARG A 601 50.35 -11.72 -31.81
CA ARG A 601 50.29 -10.27 -31.55
C ARG A 601 48.95 -9.79 -30.98
N LEU A 602 47.87 -10.55 -31.16
CA LEU A 602 46.56 -10.28 -30.56
C LEU A 602 46.36 -11.14 -29.32
#